data_AF-A0A941S6D3-F1
#
_entry.id   AF-A0A941S6D3-F1
#
_cell.length_a   1.000
_cell.length_b   1.000
_cell.length_c   1.000
_cell.angle_alpha   90.00
_cell.angle_beta   90.00
_cell.angle_gamma   90.00
#
_symmetry.space_group_name_H-M   'P 1'
#
loop_
_entity.id
_entity.type
_entity.pdbx_description
1 polymer ?
#
loop_
_entity_poly.entity_id
_entity_poly.type
_entity_poly.pdbx_seq_one_letter_code
_entity_poly.pdbx_strand_id
1 'polypeptide(L)'
;PAGSVSKLNTWRDGFRILSTIGYLVREERPLIFFSFFFFLLAAISLLIGWPVVSEFLETGQVPRLPTAVLAMGLMLLAFLSLTCGLILDTVTRGRWELKRMSYLAFPGPLEFDLDRSAPRRRHDDP
;
A
#
# COMPACT_ATOMS: atom_id res chain seq x y z
N PRO A 1 16.31 -44.08 -16.56
CA PRO A 1 15.80 -43.68 -15.22
C PRO A 1 14.49 -42.90 -15.37
N ALA A 2 13.40 -43.51 -14.90
CA ALA A 2 12.04 -43.00 -14.99
C ALA A 2 11.76 -41.94 -13.91
N GLY A 3 10.95 -40.94 -14.25
CA GLY A 3 10.19 -40.17 -13.27
C GLY A 3 10.93 -39.03 -12.58
N SER A 4 11.45 -38.06 -13.35
CA SER A 4 11.56 -36.70 -12.81
C SER A 4 10.16 -36.09 -12.79
N VAL A 5 9.36 -36.56 -11.83
CA VAL A 5 8.12 -35.90 -11.43
C VAL A 5 8.58 -34.58 -10.84
N SER A 6 8.73 -33.57 -11.70
CA SER A 6 8.83 -32.18 -11.28
C SER A 6 7.47 -31.85 -10.65
N LYS A 7 7.35 -32.27 -9.40
CA LYS A 7 6.31 -31.94 -8.44
C LYS A 7 6.63 -30.51 -8.02
N LEU A 8 6.62 -29.61 -9.01
CA LEU A 8 6.91 -28.21 -8.84
C LEU A 8 5.84 -27.68 -7.91
N ASN A 9 6.29 -27.23 -6.76
CA ASN A 9 5.49 -26.57 -5.74
C ASN A 9 5.13 -25.16 -6.25
N THR A 10 4.57 -25.03 -7.46
CA THR A 10 4.23 -23.76 -8.13
C THR A 10 3.38 -22.88 -7.23
N TRP A 11 2.50 -23.50 -6.44
CA TRP A 11 1.69 -22.81 -5.43
C TRP A 11 2.50 -22.25 -4.26
N ARG A 12 3.48 -23.00 -3.72
CA ARG A 12 4.31 -22.51 -2.61
C ARG A 12 5.29 -21.44 -3.08
N ASP A 13 5.91 -21.61 -4.24
CA ASP A 13 6.83 -20.61 -4.78
C ASP A 13 6.08 -19.34 -5.22
N GLY A 14 4.89 -19.48 -5.83
CA GLY A 14 4.01 -18.36 -6.14
C GLY A 14 3.58 -17.57 -4.89
N PHE A 15 3.20 -18.26 -3.82
CA PHE A 15 2.85 -17.60 -2.54
C PHE A 15 4.06 -16.89 -1.91
N ARG A 16 5.27 -17.46 -2.05
CA ARG A 16 6.51 -16.88 -1.54
C ARG A 16 6.85 -15.60 -2.30
N ILE A 17 6.79 -15.61 -3.62
CA ILE A 17 6.98 -14.43 -4.49
C ILE A 17 5.91 -13.37 -4.20
N LEU A 18 4.64 -13.76 -4.06
CA LEU A 18 3.56 -12.84 -3.72
C LEU A 18 3.76 -12.23 -2.33
N SER A 19 4.28 -12.99 -1.35
CA SER A 19 4.63 -12.50 -0.03
C SER A 19 5.80 -11.52 -0.06
N THR A 20 6.81 -11.77 -0.90
CA THR A 20 7.95 -10.86 -1.10
C THR A 20 7.53 -9.58 -1.80
N ILE A 21 6.66 -9.67 -2.81
CA ILE A 21 6.05 -8.51 -3.46
C ILE A 21 5.20 -7.73 -2.44
N GLY A 22 4.38 -8.41 -1.63
CA GLY A 22 3.59 -7.78 -0.58
C GLY A 22 4.47 -7.10 0.49
N TYR A 23 5.59 -7.71 0.85
CA TYR A 23 6.58 -7.15 1.78
C TYR A 23 7.26 -5.90 1.19
N LEU A 24 7.76 -5.95 -0.05
CA LEU A 24 8.34 -4.79 -0.74
C LEU A 24 7.33 -3.67 -0.96
N VAL A 25 6.10 -4.00 -1.34
CA VAL A 25 5.01 -3.04 -1.50
C VAL A 25 4.68 -2.36 -0.18
N ARG A 26 4.78 -3.06 0.94
CA ARG A 26 4.58 -2.48 2.27
C ARG A 26 5.71 -1.49 2.63
N GLU A 27 6.93 -1.71 2.13
CA GLU A 27 8.09 -0.84 2.31
C GLU A 27 8.05 0.41 1.39
N GLU A 28 7.59 0.25 0.14
CA GLU A 28 7.64 1.30 -0.90
C GLU A 28 6.31 2.06 -1.09
N ARG A 29 5.15 1.39 -1.01
CA ARG A 29 3.81 1.93 -1.32
C ARG A 29 2.68 1.19 -0.58
N PRO A 30 2.44 1.48 0.72
CA PRO A 30 1.41 0.81 1.53
C PRO A 30 0.01 0.80 0.89
N LEU A 31 -0.29 1.76 0.02
CA LEU A 31 -1.54 1.88 -0.74
C LEU A 31 -1.86 0.64 -1.61
N ILE A 32 -0.87 0.01 -2.24
CA ILE A 32 -1.09 -1.09 -3.21
C ILE A 32 -1.55 -2.36 -2.48
N PHE A 33 -1.03 -2.62 -1.27
CA PHE A 33 -1.43 -3.79 -0.47
C PHE A 33 -2.90 -3.70 -0.04
N PHE A 34 -3.31 -2.57 0.53
CA PHE A 34 -4.71 -2.36 0.93
C PHE A 34 -5.64 -2.25 -0.29
N SER A 35 -5.18 -1.69 -1.41
CA SER A 35 -5.94 -1.67 -2.67
C SER A 35 -6.18 -3.06 -3.25
N PHE A 36 -5.22 -3.99 -3.10
CA PHE A 36 -5.42 -5.38 -3.49
C PHE A 36 -6.55 -6.04 -2.69
N PHE A 37 -6.56 -5.87 -1.37
CA PHE A 37 -7.65 -6.35 -0.52
C PHE A 37 -8.97 -5.67 -0.85
N PHE A 38 -8.98 -4.36 -1.08
CA PHE A 38 -10.15 -3.63 -1.56
C PHE A 38 -10.72 -4.26 -2.82
N PHE A 39 -9.88 -4.49 -3.83
CA PHE A 39 -10.32 -5.03 -5.11
C PHE A 39 -10.85 -6.46 -4.97
N LEU A 40 -10.19 -7.29 -4.16
CA LEU A 40 -10.61 -8.65 -3.87
C LEU A 40 -11.98 -8.68 -3.16
N LEU A 41 -12.15 -7.89 -2.10
CA LEU A 41 -13.40 -7.81 -1.35
C LEU A 41 -14.53 -7.20 -2.19
N ALA A 42 -14.23 -6.14 -2.96
CA ALA A 42 -15.20 -5.49 -3.84
C ALA A 42 -15.66 -6.43 -4.97
N ALA A 43 -14.75 -7.20 -5.58
CA ALA A 43 -15.10 -8.19 -6.60
C ALA A 43 -16.01 -9.28 -6.03
N ILE A 44 -15.68 -9.84 -4.86
CA ILE A 44 -16.53 -10.83 -4.18
C ILE A 44 -17.90 -10.23 -3.85
N SER A 45 -17.92 -9.00 -3.32
CA SER A 45 -19.16 -8.29 -3.02
C SER A 45 -20.02 -8.07 -4.26
N LEU A 46 -19.44 -7.74 -5.41
CA LEU A 46 -20.16 -7.54 -6.66
C LEU A 46 -20.73 -8.85 -7.19
N LEU A 47 -19.96 -9.94 -7.13
CA LEU A 47 -20.40 -11.27 -7.58
C LEU A 47 -21.61 -11.77 -6.77
N ILE A 48 -21.60 -11.56 -5.45
CA ILE A 48 -22.71 -11.91 -4.56
C ILE A 48 -23.88 -10.93 -4.70
N GLY A 49 -23.59 -9.64 -4.91
CA GLY A 49 -24.59 -8.59 -5.04
C GLY A 49 -25.33 -8.60 -6.38
N TRP A 50 -24.69 -9.03 -7.47
CA TRP A 50 -25.28 -9.08 -8.80
C TRP A 50 -26.63 -9.81 -8.87
N PRO A 51 -26.76 -11.08 -8.40
CA PRO A 51 -28.04 -11.77 -8.42
C PRO A 51 -29.09 -11.12 -7.52
N VAL A 52 -28.66 -10.47 -6.42
CA VAL A 52 -29.57 -9.77 -5.49
C VAL A 52 -30.16 -8.53 -6.14
N VAL A 53 -29.35 -7.78 -6.90
CA VAL A 53 -29.81 -6.57 -7.62
C VAL A 53 -30.71 -6.96 -8.78
N SER A 54 -30.39 -8.02 -9.53
CA SER A 54 -31.26 -8.49 -10.63
C SER A 54 -32.60 -9.00 -10.12
N GLU A 55 -32.64 -9.80 -9.04
CA GLU A 55 -33.88 -10.27 -8.42
C GLU A 55 -34.73 -9.08 -7.91
N PHE A 56 -34.10 -8.04 -7.33
CA PHE A 56 -34.80 -6.84 -6.86
C PHE A 56 -35.46 -6.05 -8.00
N LEU A 57 -34.77 -5.87 -9.13
CA LEU A 57 -35.30 -5.15 -10.29
C LEU A 57 -36.50 -5.87 -10.93
N GLU A 58 -36.52 -7.21 -10.88
CA GLU A 58 -37.59 -8.01 -11.47
C GLU A 58 -38.81 -8.16 -10.54
N THR A 59 -38.59 -8.38 -9.24
CA THR A 59 -39.67 -8.76 -8.32
C THR A 59 -40.09 -7.66 -7.35
N GLY A 60 -39.31 -6.58 -7.18
CA GLY A 60 -39.61 -5.48 -6.25
C GLY A 60 -39.64 -5.89 -4.77
N GLN A 61 -39.45 -7.17 -4.46
CA GLN A 61 -39.28 -7.70 -3.12
C GLN A 61 -37.83 -8.14 -2.95
N VAL A 62 -37.33 -8.16 -1.71
CA VAL A 62 -35.97 -8.62 -1.38
C VAL A 62 -36.10 -9.99 -0.74
N PRO A 63 -36.09 -11.12 -1.49
CA PRO A 63 -36.32 -12.45 -0.93
C PRO A 63 -35.14 -12.89 -0.06
N ARG A 64 -33.95 -12.31 -0.29
CA ARG A 64 -32.70 -12.67 0.37
C ARG A 64 -32.08 -11.47 1.11
N LEU A 65 -32.75 -11.03 2.16
CA LEU A 65 -32.23 -10.00 3.07
C LEU A 65 -30.81 -10.31 3.61
N PRO A 66 -30.48 -11.55 4.04
CA PRO A 66 -29.16 -11.84 4.61
C PRO A 66 -28.01 -11.65 3.62
N THR A 67 -28.19 -12.04 2.36
CA THR A 67 -27.16 -11.89 1.31
C THR A 67 -27.01 -10.43 0.87
N ALA A 68 -28.10 -9.65 0.86
CA ALA A 68 -28.02 -8.22 0.58
C ALA A 68 -27.21 -7.46 1.64
N VAL A 69 -27.44 -7.78 2.92
CA VAL A 69 -26.69 -7.20 4.04
C VAL A 69 -25.23 -7.66 4.00
N LEU A 70 -24.96 -8.91 3.67
CA LEU A 70 -23.59 -9.42 3.53
C LEU A 70 -22.84 -8.74 2.38
N ALA A 71 -23.48 -8.55 1.23
CA ALA A 71 -22.90 -7.81 0.10
C ALA A 71 -22.61 -6.35 0.49
N MET A 72 -23.56 -5.63 1.10
CA MET A 72 -23.30 -4.27 1.59
C MET A 72 -22.16 -4.23 2.62
N GLY A 73 -22.14 -5.17 3.58
CA GLY A 73 -21.08 -5.27 4.58
C GLY A 73 -19.70 -5.51 3.97
N LEU A 74 -19.59 -6.41 2.99
CA LEU A 74 -18.35 -6.66 2.26
C LEU A 74 -17.88 -5.43 1.49
N MET A 75 -18.80 -4.70 0.83
CA MET A 75 -18.47 -3.46 0.14
C MET A 75 -17.96 -2.38 1.12
N LEU A 76 -18.62 -2.22 2.27
CA LEU A 76 -18.18 -1.27 3.30
C LEU A 76 -16.79 -1.63 3.85
N LEU A 77 -16.53 -2.91 4.13
CA LEU A 77 -15.22 -3.38 4.56
C LEU A 77 -14.14 -3.15 3.50
N ALA A 78 -14.49 -3.31 2.22
CA ALA A 78 -13.59 -2.97 1.13
C ALA A 78 -13.21 -1.48 1.19
N PHE A 79 -14.20 -0.58 1.19
CA PHE A 79 -13.93 0.87 1.23
C PHE A 79 -13.18 1.32 2.50
N LEU A 80 -13.45 0.70 3.64
CA LEU A 80 -12.73 0.96 4.87
C LEU A 80 -11.24 0.56 4.74
N SER A 81 -10.98 -0.61 4.17
CA SER A 81 -9.61 -1.08 3.88
C SER A 81 -8.88 -0.11 2.94
N LEU A 82 -9.55 0.36 1.88
CA LEU A 82 -8.99 1.35 0.96
C LEU A 82 -8.64 2.66 1.68
N THR A 83 -9.55 3.15 2.52
CA THR A 83 -9.35 4.38 3.30
C THR A 83 -8.17 4.24 4.27
N CYS A 84 -8.06 3.11 4.97
CA CYS A 84 -6.89 2.81 5.80
C CYS A 84 -5.59 2.81 4.99
N GLY A 85 -5.61 2.24 3.77
CA GLY A 85 -4.47 2.28 2.85
C GLY A 85 -4.06 3.69 2.44
N LEU A 86 -5.03 4.56 2.13
CA LEU A 86 -4.80 5.97 1.79
C LEU A 86 -4.21 6.76 2.97
N ILE A 87 -4.73 6.55 4.18
CA ILE A 87 -4.22 7.17 5.39
C ILE A 87 -2.76 6.77 5.61
N LEU A 88 -2.44 5.47 5.48
CA LEU A 88 -1.09 4.98 5.68
C LEU A 88 -0.12 5.50 4.61
N ASP A 89 -0.54 5.63 3.35
CA ASP A 89 0.27 6.24 2.28
C ASP A 89 0.55 7.71 2.58
N THR A 90 -0.46 8.45 3.04
CA THR A 90 -0.34 9.87 3.43
C THR A 90 0.64 10.05 4.58
N VAL A 91 0.50 9.24 5.65
CA VAL A 91 1.38 9.29 6.82
C VAL A 91 2.82 8.90 6.45
N THR A 92 2.99 7.89 5.58
CA THR A 92 4.32 7.43 5.15
C THR A 92 5.02 8.53 4.34
N ARG A 93 4.32 9.19 3.40
CA ARG A 93 4.87 10.36 2.68
C ARG A 93 5.24 11.49 3.63
N GLY A 94 4.37 11.83 4.58
CA GLY A 94 4.65 12.87 5.58
C GLY A 94 5.91 12.57 6.39
N ARG A 95 6.14 11.31 6.78
CA ARG A 95 7.38 10.88 7.47
C ARG A 95 8.62 11.06 6.60
N TRP A 96 8.53 10.79 5.30
CA TRP A 96 9.64 10.94 4.35
C TRP A 96 9.99 12.40 4.13
N GLU A 97 8.98 13.26 3.98
CA GLU A 97 9.16 14.70 3.85
C GLU A 97 9.81 15.31 5.11
N LEU A 98 9.37 14.89 6.29
CA LEU A 98 9.95 15.34 7.57
C LEU A 98 11.44 14.96 7.69
N LYS A 99 11.80 13.72 7.33
CA LYS A 99 13.20 13.29 7.29
C LYS A 99 14.00 14.13 6.31
N ARG A 100 13.47 14.40 5.11
CA ARG A 100 14.14 15.24 4.10
C ARG A 100 14.41 16.65 4.61
N MET A 101 13.44 17.27 5.29
CA MET A 101 13.64 18.58 5.92
C MET A 101 14.73 18.53 7.00
N SER A 102 14.76 17.48 7.82
CA SER A 102 15.83 17.30 8.81
C SER A 102 17.21 17.12 8.19
N TYR A 103 17.31 16.44 7.04
CA TYR A 103 18.59 16.31 6.31
C TYR A 103 19.09 17.65 5.78
N LEU A 104 18.19 18.48 5.25
CA LEU A 104 18.54 19.80 4.74
C LEU A 104 18.92 20.81 5.85
N ALA A 105 18.57 20.50 7.10
CA ALA A 105 18.95 21.32 8.25
C ALA A 105 20.42 21.12 8.70
N PHE A 106 21.08 20.03 8.26
CA PHE A 106 22.51 19.85 8.50
C PHE A 106 23.33 20.46 7.36
N PRO A 107 24.38 21.24 7.65
CA PRO A 107 25.22 21.82 6.61
C PRO A 107 25.85 20.73 5.76
N GLY A 108 25.75 20.88 4.45
CA GLY A 108 26.29 19.92 3.49
C GLY A 108 27.84 19.90 3.54
N PRO A 109 28.49 18.80 3.11
CA PRO A 109 29.95 18.68 3.08
C PRO A 109 30.67 19.82 2.33
N LEU A 110 29.96 20.44 1.38
CA LEU A 110 30.47 21.51 0.53
C LEU A 110 30.66 22.84 1.28
N GLU A 111 29.88 23.12 2.33
CA GLU A 111 30.13 24.29 3.21
C GLU A 111 31.37 24.06 4.09
N PHE A 112 31.64 22.82 4.49
CA PHE A 112 32.80 22.46 5.30
C PHE A 112 34.13 22.70 4.56
N ASP A 113 34.15 22.49 3.24
CA ASP A 113 35.32 22.78 2.40
C ASP A 113 35.53 24.27 2.15
N LEU A 114 34.46 25.07 2.09
CA LEU A 114 34.54 26.54 1.94
C LEU A 114 35.09 27.23 3.20
N ASP A 115 34.72 26.75 4.39
CA ASP A 115 35.28 27.27 5.67
C ASP A 115 36.78 26.94 5.81
N ARG A 116 37.21 25.75 5.35
CA ARG A 116 38.63 25.35 5.36
C ARG A 116 39.50 26.09 4.35
N SER A 117 38.93 26.50 3.23
CA SER A 117 39.65 27.19 2.15
C SER A 117 39.61 28.71 2.27
N ALA A 118 38.85 29.25 3.22
CA ALA A 118 38.87 30.67 3.55
C ALA A 118 40.27 31.06 4.10
N PRO A 119 40.99 31.99 3.46
CA PRO A 119 42.26 32.46 3.99
C PRO A 119 41.96 33.16 5.31
N ARG A 120 42.49 32.63 6.42
CA ARG A 120 42.46 33.28 7.73
C ARG A 120 42.93 34.72 7.54
N ARG A 121 41.99 35.67 7.50
CA ARG A 121 42.33 37.09 7.53
C ARG A 121 43.07 37.28 8.84
N ARG A 122 44.35 37.68 8.72
CA ARG A 122 45.18 38.08 9.84
C ARG A 122 44.38 39.09 10.65
N HIS A 123 44.19 38.74 11.89
CA HIS A 123 43.77 39.61 12.97
C HIS A 123 44.89 40.63 13.15
N ASP A 124 44.85 41.70 12.37
CA ASP A 124 45.59 42.93 12.67
C ASP A 124 44.68 43.73 13.60
N ASP A 125 44.75 43.41 14.89
CA ASP A 125 44.23 44.28 15.95
C ASP A 125 45.25 45.40 16.22
N PRO A 126 44.79 46.66 16.34
CA PRO A 126 45.65 47.81 16.64
C PRO A 126 46.11 47.87 18.10
#